data_AF-L5KBM2-F1
#
_entry.id   AF-L5KBM2-F1
#
_cell.length_a   1.000
_cell.length_b   1.000
_cell.length_c   1.000
_cell.angle_alpha   90.00
_cell.angle_beta   90.00
_cell.angle_gamma   90.00
#
_symmetry.space_group_name_H-M   'P 1'
#
loop_
_entity.id
_entity.type
_entity.pdbx_description
1 polymer ?
#
loop_
_entity_poly.entity_id
_entity_poly.type
_entity_poly.pdbx_seq_one_letter_code
_entity_poly.pdbx_strand_id
1 'polypeptide(L)'
;MHLGSLCTGDVKRRRKAAPLPGPTPAAGLVGENAQPILENNIGNRMLQNMGWTPGSGLGRDGKGIAEPVQAMQRPKGLGLGYPLPKSTPAATTSASGKST
;
A
#
# COMPACT_ATOMS: atom_id res chain seq x y z
N MET A 1 -27.73 -55.09 32.20
CA MET A 1 -28.15 -53.97 31.34
C MET A 1 -27.24 -52.78 31.63
N HIS A 2 -26.14 -52.62 30.88
CA HIS A 2 -25.19 -51.53 31.06
C HIS A 2 -25.46 -50.49 29.97
N LEU A 3 -26.15 -49.40 30.31
CA LEU A 3 -26.45 -48.30 29.38
C LEU A 3 -25.18 -47.43 29.23
N GLY A 4 -24.31 -47.78 28.29
CA GLY A 4 -23.30 -46.86 27.78
C GLY A 4 -23.98 -45.82 26.89
N SER A 5 -24.16 -44.60 27.38
CA SER A 5 -24.74 -43.49 26.62
C SER A 5 -23.74 -42.33 26.49
N LEU A 6 -23.10 -42.31 25.31
CA LEU A 6 -22.76 -41.13 24.52
C LEU A 6 -21.94 -40.02 25.22
N CYS A 7 -20.61 -40.11 25.09
CA CYS A 7 -19.72 -38.96 25.14
C CYS A 7 -20.11 -38.00 23.99
N THR A 8 -20.84 -36.94 24.29
CA THR A 8 -21.37 -35.99 23.32
C THR A 8 -20.28 -35.12 22.70
N GLY A 9 -19.82 -35.56 21.53
CA GLY A 9 -19.48 -34.78 20.33
C GLY A 9 -19.01 -33.32 20.47
N ASP A 10 -17.73 -33.14 20.17
CA ASP A 10 -16.98 -31.88 19.95
C ASP A 10 -17.41 -31.06 18.69
N VAL A 11 -18.70 -31.02 18.30
CA VAL A 11 -19.09 -30.61 16.91
C VAL A 11 -19.91 -29.32 16.82
N LYS A 12 -19.79 -28.39 17.76
CA LYS A 12 -20.37 -27.04 17.54
C LYS A 12 -19.59 -25.93 18.26
N ARG A 13 -18.26 -25.92 18.10
CA ARG A 13 -17.58 -24.64 17.86
C ARG A 13 -18.13 -24.13 16.52
N ARG A 14 -19.36 -23.60 16.55
CA ARG A 14 -20.01 -22.86 15.48
C ARG A 14 -18.95 -21.85 15.09
N ARG A 15 -18.23 -22.13 14.00
CA ARG A 15 -17.30 -21.19 13.40
C ARG A 15 -18.22 -20.04 13.05
N LYS A 16 -18.26 -19.03 13.93
CA LYS A 16 -18.98 -17.79 13.68
C LYS A 16 -18.44 -17.38 12.32
N ALA A 17 -19.30 -17.46 11.29
CA ALA A 17 -18.88 -17.13 9.94
C ALA A 17 -18.15 -15.79 10.05
N ALA A 18 -16.93 -15.74 9.52
CA ALA A 18 -16.13 -14.52 9.59
C ALA A 18 -17.04 -13.38 9.12
N PRO A 19 -17.14 -12.26 9.87
CA PRO A 19 -17.97 -11.14 9.46
C PRO A 19 -17.69 -10.83 7.99
N LEU A 20 -18.75 -10.67 7.20
CA LEU A 20 -18.61 -10.28 5.80
C LEU A 20 -17.68 -9.08 5.74
N PRO A 21 -16.64 -9.10 4.88
CA PRO A 21 -15.75 -7.95 4.76
C PRO A 21 -16.62 -6.76 4.37
N GLY A 22 -16.75 -5.80 5.30
CA GLY A 22 -17.34 -4.50 4.99
C GLY A 22 -16.59 -3.84 3.84
N PRO A 23 -17.12 -2.74 3.25
CA PRO A 23 -16.49 -2.06 2.12
C PRO A 23 -15.05 -1.73 2.51
N THR A 24 -14.13 -2.53 1.98
CA THR A 24 -12.71 -2.40 2.22
C THR A 24 -12.24 -1.29 1.29
N PRO A 25 -11.37 -0.36 1.72
CA PRO A 25 -10.72 0.53 0.76
C PRO A 25 -10.16 -0.36 -0.36
N ALA A 26 -10.54 -0.03 -1.59
CA ALA A 26 -10.29 -0.86 -2.75
C ALA A 26 -8.79 -1.22 -2.81
N ALA A 27 -8.49 -2.46 -3.20
CA ALA A 27 -7.14 -2.83 -3.55
C ALA A 27 -6.59 -1.78 -4.53
N GLY A 28 -5.54 -1.07 -4.12
CA GLY A 28 -5.05 0.10 -4.84
C GLY A 28 -3.63 0.44 -4.43
N LEU A 29 -2.98 1.25 -5.24
CA LEU A 29 -1.63 1.73 -4.97
C LEU A 29 -1.72 2.84 -3.92
N VAL A 30 -0.99 2.69 -2.82
CA VAL A 30 -1.00 3.65 -1.71
C VAL A 30 -0.48 4.99 -2.20
N GLY A 31 -1.30 6.03 -2.06
CA GLY A 31 -0.92 7.41 -2.42
C GLY A 31 -1.02 7.74 -3.91
N GLU A 32 -1.61 6.88 -4.74
CA GLU A 32 -1.71 7.08 -6.21
C GLU A 32 -2.40 8.41 -6.60
N ASN A 33 -3.33 8.90 -5.79
CA ASN A 33 -4.07 10.15 -6.01
C ASN A 33 -3.56 11.31 -5.13
N ALA A 34 -2.42 11.14 -4.45
CA ALA A 34 -1.87 12.17 -3.59
C ALA A 34 -1.34 13.34 -4.44
N GLN A 35 -1.64 14.56 -4.03
CA GLN A 35 -1.09 15.74 -4.68
C GLN A 35 0.40 15.87 -4.33
N PRO A 36 1.23 16.44 -5.23
CA PRO A 36 2.63 16.75 -4.93
C PRO A 36 2.78 17.59 -3.66
N ILE A 37 3.85 17.35 -2.91
CA ILE A 37 4.17 18.14 -1.72
C ILE A 37 4.59 19.55 -2.15
N LEU A 38 3.95 20.56 -1.58
CA LEU A 38 4.24 21.95 -1.88
C LEU A 38 5.66 22.36 -1.46
N GLU A 39 6.22 23.36 -2.14
CA GLU A 39 7.55 23.93 -1.87
C GLU A 39 7.63 24.64 -0.51
N ASN A 40 6.53 25.23 -0.04
CA ASN A 40 6.46 25.90 1.25
C ASN A 40 6.36 24.92 2.44
N ASN A 41 6.28 23.62 2.19
CA ASN A 41 6.28 22.61 3.24
C ASN A 41 7.58 22.68 4.06
N ILE A 42 7.48 22.60 5.38
CA ILE A 42 8.62 22.73 6.30
C ILE A 42 9.71 21.68 5.99
N GLY A 43 9.32 20.44 5.72
CA GLY A 43 10.26 19.36 5.37
C GLY A 43 10.94 19.58 4.02
N ASN A 44 10.19 20.05 3.03
CA ASN A 44 10.73 20.38 1.70
C ASN A 44 11.82 21.48 1.82
N ARG A 45 11.51 22.58 2.51
CA ARG A 45 12.47 23.66 2.76
C ARG A 45 13.69 23.19 3.57
N MET A 46 13.49 22.31 4.55
CA MET A 46 14.60 21.75 5.32
C MET A 46 15.56 20.95 4.42
N LEU A 47 15.04 20.08 3.55
CA LEU A 47 15.86 19.30 2.62
C LEU A 47 16.64 20.22 1.67
N GLN A 48 15.99 21.24 1.11
CA GLN A 48 16.65 22.23 0.25
C GLN A 48 17.79 22.97 0.96
N ASN A 49 17.57 23.39 2.21
CA ASN A 49 18.62 24.03 3.02
C ASN A 49 19.80 23.09 3.32
N MET A 50 19.59 21.78 3.28
CA MET A 50 20.65 20.76 3.40
C MET A 50 21.31 20.41 2.07
N GLY A 51 20.97 21.12 0.99
CA GLY A 51 21.56 20.94 -0.34
C GLY A 51 20.84 19.91 -1.22
N TRP A 52 19.69 19.38 -0.80
CA TRP A 52 18.88 18.52 -1.66
C TRP A 52 18.09 19.34 -2.68
N THR A 53 18.03 18.87 -3.92
CA THR A 53 17.25 19.51 -4.99
C THR A 53 15.98 18.71 -5.31
N PRO A 54 14.82 19.35 -5.50
CA PRO A 54 13.59 18.65 -5.89
C PRO A 54 13.80 17.74 -7.12
N GLY A 55 13.34 16.49 -7.03
CA GLY A 55 13.51 15.47 -8.07
C GLY A 55 14.87 14.76 -8.09
N SER A 56 15.85 15.19 -7.27
CA SER A 56 17.13 14.48 -7.12
C SER A 56 17.04 13.35 -6.10
N GLY A 57 17.80 12.27 -6.32
CA GLY A 57 17.99 11.22 -5.33
C GLY A 57 18.83 11.71 -4.15
N LEU A 58 18.65 11.08 -2.99
CA LEU A 58 19.45 11.37 -1.79
C LEU A 58 20.81 10.64 -1.80
N GLY A 59 21.71 11.04 -0.90
CA GLY A 59 23.03 10.43 -0.73
C GLY A 59 24.16 11.21 -1.42
N ARG A 60 25.42 10.84 -1.15
CA ARG A 60 26.59 11.61 -1.60
C ARG A 60 26.67 11.80 -3.11
N ASP A 61 26.30 10.79 -3.87
CA ASP A 61 26.33 10.82 -5.34
C ASP A 61 24.95 11.10 -5.96
N GLY A 62 23.93 11.38 -5.14
CA GLY A 62 22.55 11.61 -5.61
C GLY A 62 21.85 10.39 -6.23
N LYS A 63 22.40 9.18 -6.05
CA LYS A 63 21.90 7.92 -6.65
C LYS A 63 20.83 7.22 -5.82
N GLY A 64 20.39 7.82 -4.71
CA GLY A 64 19.25 7.31 -3.94
C GLY A 64 17.97 7.30 -4.78
N ILE A 65 16.99 6.52 -4.33
CA ILE A 65 15.68 6.45 -4.99
C ILE A 65 14.98 7.82 -4.87
N ALA A 66 14.73 8.48 -6.00
CA ALA A 66 14.07 9.78 -6.05
C ALA A 66 12.53 9.64 -5.98
N GLU A 67 11.98 8.61 -6.63
CA GLU A 67 10.54 8.36 -6.68
C GLU A 67 10.07 7.47 -5.51
N PRO A 68 8.93 7.75 -4.87
CA PRO A 68 8.43 6.93 -3.78
C PRO A 68 8.26 5.45 -4.18
N VAL A 69 8.61 4.54 -3.26
CA VAL A 69 8.39 3.10 -3.46
C VAL A 69 6.90 2.82 -3.51
N GLN A 70 6.48 2.18 -4.59
CA GLN A 70 5.09 1.85 -4.86
C GLN A 70 4.64 0.67 -4.00
N ALA A 71 3.60 0.88 -3.18
CA ALA A 71 3.03 -0.15 -2.31
C ALA A 71 1.57 -0.43 -2.66
N MET A 72 1.24 -1.68 -2.96
CA MET A 72 -0.15 -2.09 -3.20
C MET A 72 -0.81 -2.56 -1.91
N GLN A 73 -1.96 -1.96 -1.57
CA GLN A 73 -2.72 -2.39 -0.40
C GLN A 73 -3.45 -3.70 -0.68
N ARG A 74 -3.23 -4.69 0.20
CA ARG A 74 -3.93 -5.98 0.14
C ARG A 74 -5.33 -5.88 0.75
N PRO A 75 -6.36 -6.45 0.10
CA PRO A 75 -7.66 -6.64 0.73
C PRO A 75 -7.54 -7.40 2.05
N LYS A 76 -8.34 -7.00 3.03
CA LYS A 76 -8.37 -7.65 4.34
C LYS A 76 -8.78 -9.11 4.22
N GLY A 77 -8.16 -9.98 5.00
CA GLY A 77 -8.50 -11.41 5.08
C GLY A 77 -7.89 -12.29 3.98
N LEU A 78 -7.14 -11.73 3.02
CA LEU A 78 -6.41 -12.54 2.04
C LEU A 78 -5.05 -12.99 2.56
N GLY A 79 -4.79 -14.30 2.45
CA GLY A 79 -3.50 -14.90 2.83
C GLY A 79 -2.34 -14.46 1.92
N LEU A 80 -1.12 -14.50 2.46
CA LEU A 80 0.11 -14.28 1.68
C LEU A 80 0.16 -15.29 0.52
N GLY A 81 0.61 -14.87 -0.66
CA GLY A 81 0.63 -15.70 -1.87
C GLY A 81 -0.64 -15.64 -2.72
N TYR A 82 -1.75 -15.11 -2.21
CA TYR A 82 -2.91 -14.80 -3.07
C TYR A 82 -2.51 -13.77 -4.14
N PRO A 83 -2.76 -14.02 -5.43
CA PRO A 83 -2.34 -13.12 -6.50
C PRO A 83 -3.06 -11.77 -6.38
N LEU A 84 -2.29 -10.69 -6.42
CA LEU A 84 -2.87 -9.35 -6.50
C LEU A 84 -3.12 -9.00 -7.99
N PRO A 85 -4.19 -8.26 -8.30
CA PRO A 85 -4.31 -7.64 -9.61
C PRO A 85 -3.06 -6.79 -9.84
N LYS A 86 -2.40 -6.96 -11.00
CA LYS A 86 -1.20 -6.20 -11.35
C LYS A 86 -1.63 -4.74 -11.56
N SER A 87 -1.05 -3.80 -10.83
CA SER A 87 -1.20 -2.39 -11.18
C SER A 87 -0.46 -2.16 -12.50
N THR A 88 -1.19 -1.88 -13.57
CA THR A 88 -0.60 -1.37 -14.80
C THR A 88 -0.15 0.07 -14.50
N PRO A 89 1.15 0.41 -14.53
CA PRO A 89 1.54 1.80 -14.38
C PRO A 89 0.97 2.57 -15.57
N ALA A 90 0.03 3.48 -15.30
CA ALA A 90 -0.39 4.46 -16.29
C ALA A 90 0.83 5.29 -16.68
N ALA A 91 1.06 5.37 -17.99
CA ALA A 91 2.23 5.95 -18.63
C ALA A 91 2.74 7.25 -17.99
N THR A 92 4.05 7.31 -17.82
CA THR A 92 4.83 8.54 -17.62
C THR A 92 4.57 9.48 -18.80
N THR A 93 3.75 10.52 -18.62
CA THR A 93 3.76 11.67 -19.52
C THR A 93 4.95 12.55 -19.15
N SER A 94 6.09 12.25 -19.76
CA SER A 94 7.20 13.17 -19.91
C SER A 94 6.74 14.43 -20.64
N ALA A 95 6.58 15.55 -19.93
CA ALA A 95 6.43 16.87 -20.53
C ALA A 95 7.76 17.63 -20.39
N SER A 96 8.72 17.26 -21.24
CA SER A 96 9.77 18.16 -21.71
C SER A 96 9.11 19.17 -22.65
N GLY A 97 9.30 20.47 -22.40
CA GLY A 97 8.75 21.50 -23.29
C GLY A 97 8.85 22.91 -22.74
N LYS A 98 10.08 23.39 -22.53
CA LYS A 98 10.37 24.82 -22.49
C LYS A 98 10.23 25.34 -23.93
N SER A 99 9.28 26.23 -24.22
CA SER A 99 9.33 27.07 -25.42
C SER A 99 8.53 28.36 -25.21
N THR A 100 9.27 29.46 -25.39
CA THR A 100 8.91 30.89 -25.43
C THR A 100 8.60 31.57 -24.11
#